data_AF-A0A2E0D016-F1
#
_entry.id   AF-A0A2E0D016-F1
#
_cell.length_a   1.000
_cell.length_b   1.000
_cell.length_c   1.000
_cell.angle_alpha   90.00
_cell.angle_beta   90.00
_cell.angle_gamma   90.00
#
_symmetry.space_group_name_H-M   'P 1'
#
loop_
_entity.id
_entity.type
_entity.pdbx_description
1 polymer ?
#
loop_
_entity_poly.entity_id
_entity_poly.type
_entity_poly.pdbx_seq_one_letter_code
_entity_poly.pdbx_strand_id
1 'polypeptide(L)'
;MGNYLRNIWETITTMLTGMRVTFQHLWLIRRNNVTLQYPEERWPRPERDIGFDHSNYNVIRSRLHVDIDDCIGCLKCERACPVDCIKIDTVKVPNRGEDIHSIGHTGITANGTKKAMVVSRFDIDMSECCYCNLCVYPCPEECIYMTGGPNSEKHEIDYEFSQYDRNDLIFRFAKKVSDEEIESATSISSERES
;
A
#
# COMPACT_ATOMS: atom_id res chain seq x y z
N MET A 1 47.80 -23.30 43.92
CA MET A 1 46.39 -23.50 44.34
C MET A 1 45.60 -22.20 44.55
N GLY A 2 46.17 -21.14 45.13
CA GLY A 2 45.42 -19.89 45.39
C GLY A 2 44.80 -19.21 44.16
N ASN A 3 45.49 -19.22 43.02
CA ASN A 3 44.99 -18.60 41.78
C ASN A 3 43.77 -19.35 41.18
N TYR A 4 43.71 -20.67 41.34
CA TYR A 4 42.57 -21.48 40.88
C TYR A 4 41.30 -21.16 41.66
N LEU A 5 41.41 -21.06 42.99
CA LEU A 5 40.29 -20.69 43.87
C LEU A 5 39.83 -19.25 43.64
N ARG A 6 40.77 -18.33 43.36
CA ARG A 6 40.45 -16.94 43.01
C ARG A 6 39.65 -16.86 41.70
N ASN A 7 40.05 -17.61 40.68
CA ASN A 7 39.34 -17.64 39.40
C ASN A 7 37.93 -18.23 39.52
N ILE A 8 37.74 -19.27 40.35
CA ILE A 8 36.41 -19.83 40.62
C ILE A 8 35.53 -18.79 41.31
N TRP A 9 36.06 -18.07 42.30
CA TRP A 9 35.31 -17.04 43.01
C TRP A 9 34.92 -15.86 42.10
N GLU A 10 35.84 -15.44 41.23
CA GLU A 10 35.57 -14.41 40.22
C GLU A 10 34.49 -14.86 39.22
N THR A 11 34.51 -16.13 38.82
CA THR A 11 33.50 -16.71 37.93
C THR A 11 32.13 -16.77 38.60
N ILE A 12 32.05 -17.18 39.87
CA ILE A 12 30.78 -17.25 40.61
C ILE A 12 30.21 -15.85 40.85
N THR A 13 31.05 -14.88 41.21
CA THR A 13 30.58 -13.51 41.49
C THR A 13 30.08 -12.80 40.23
N THR A 14 30.77 -12.98 39.10
CA THR A 14 30.30 -12.45 37.81
C THR A 14 29.01 -13.12 37.34
N MET A 15 28.88 -14.45 37.52
CA MET A 15 27.65 -15.19 37.22
C MET A 15 26.47 -14.72 38.08
N LEU A 16 26.67 -14.57 39.39
CA LEU A 16 25.63 -14.05 40.30
C LEU A 16 25.25 -12.60 39.98
N THR A 17 26.21 -11.78 39.53
CA THR A 17 25.94 -10.41 39.09
C THR A 17 25.04 -10.40 37.84
N GLY A 18 25.31 -11.28 36.87
CA GLY A 18 24.44 -11.45 35.69
C GLY A 18 23.03 -11.92 36.07
N MET A 19 22.93 -12.95 36.91
CA MET A 19 21.63 -13.46 37.39
C MET A 19 20.83 -12.40 38.15
N ARG A 20 21.50 -11.53 38.93
CA ARG A 20 20.84 -10.41 39.62
C ARG A 20 20.17 -9.46 38.64
N VAL A 21 20.82 -9.13 37.53
CA VAL A 21 20.24 -8.27 36.48
C VAL A 21 19.03 -8.95 35.84
N THR A 22 19.15 -10.24 35.48
CA THR A 22 18.02 -11.01 34.93
C THR A 22 16.84 -11.06 35.90
N PHE A 23 17.10 -11.29 37.19
CA PHE A 23 16.06 -11.32 38.22
C PHE A 23 15.42 -9.94 38.44
N GLN A 24 16.20 -8.87 38.37
CA GLN A 24 15.68 -7.50 38.40
C GLN A 24 14.72 -7.25 37.22
N HIS A 25 15.10 -7.63 36.00
CA HIS A 25 14.20 -7.51 34.84
C HIS A 25 12.93 -8.35 35.01
N LEU A 26 13.04 -9.60 35.51
CA LEU A 26 11.89 -10.48 35.75
C LEU A 26 10.91 -9.90 36.79
N TRP A 27 11.41 -9.23 37.82
CA TRP A 27 10.54 -8.60 38.82
C TRP A 27 9.96 -7.26 38.34
N LEU A 28 10.76 -6.45 37.62
CA LEU A 28 10.37 -5.13 37.13
C LEU A 28 9.38 -5.17 35.95
N ILE A 29 9.40 -6.24 35.13
CA ILE A 29 8.52 -6.38 33.96
C ILE A 29 7.03 -6.37 34.32
N ARG A 30 6.68 -6.72 35.56
CA ARG A 30 5.30 -6.66 36.08
C ARG A 30 4.75 -5.22 36.12
N ARG A 31 5.62 -4.20 36.14
CA ARG A 31 5.23 -2.79 36.19
C ARG A 31 5.25 -2.09 34.84
N ASN A 32 6.14 -2.50 33.93
CA ASN A 32 6.32 -1.87 32.61
C ASN A 32 6.60 -2.96 31.57
N ASN A 33 5.55 -3.57 31.01
CA ASN A 33 5.70 -4.49 29.88
C ASN A 33 5.95 -3.68 28.60
N VAL A 34 6.96 -4.07 27.83
CA VAL A 34 7.26 -3.47 26.52
C VAL A 34 6.54 -4.21 25.37
N THR A 35 5.84 -5.30 25.71
CA THR A 35 5.12 -6.14 24.76
C THR A 35 3.67 -5.69 24.66
N LEU A 36 3.16 -5.61 23.44
CA LEU A 36 1.78 -5.38 23.11
C LEU A 36 1.13 -6.70 22.66
N GLN A 37 -0.09 -6.99 23.11
CA GLN A 37 -0.76 -8.27 22.82
C GLN A 37 -1.53 -8.21 21.49
N TYR A 38 -0.85 -8.50 20.39
CA TYR A 38 -1.51 -8.67 19.09
C TYR A 38 -2.33 -9.97 19.09
N PRO A 39 -3.58 -10.00 18.61
CA PRO A 39 -4.27 -9.01 17.77
C PRO A 39 -5.21 -8.04 18.49
N GLU A 40 -5.45 -8.22 19.80
CA GLU A 40 -6.42 -7.44 20.60
C GLU A 40 -5.97 -5.99 20.78
N GLU A 41 -4.68 -5.82 21.07
CA GLU A 41 -4.02 -4.54 21.06
C GLU A 41 -3.25 -4.41 19.74
N ARG A 42 -3.35 -3.23 19.10
CA ARG A 42 -2.59 -2.88 17.90
C ARG A 42 -1.81 -1.62 18.18
N TRP A 43 -0.61 -1.52 17.60
CA TRP A 43 0.17 -0.30 17.77
C TRP A 43 -0.65 0.88 17.22
N PRO A 44 -0.94 1.93 18.01
CA PRO A 44 -1.49 3.15 17.45
C PRO A 44 -0.51 3.68 16.42
N ARG A 45 -0.96 4.40 15.38
CA ARG A 45 -0.07 4.92 14.34
C ARG A 45 1.19 5.51 15.00
N PRO A 46 2.41 5.03 14.67
CA PRO A 46 3.59 5.57 15.32
C PRO A 46 3.62 7.07 15.02
N GLU A 47 3.47 7.89 16.07
CA GLU A 47 3.70 9.33 16.05
C GLU A 47 5.21 9.56 15.95
N ARG A 48 5.81 9.10 14.85
CA ARG A 48 7.20 9.41 14.54
C ARG A 48 7.25 10.84 14.04
N ASP A 49 7.55 11.76 14.94
CA ASP A 49 7.90 13.13 14.56
C ASP A 49 9.32 13.12 13.96
N ILE A 50 9.37 12.92 12.64
CA ILE A 50 10.60 13.04 11.85
C ILE A 50 10.78 14.48 11.31
N GLY A 51 10.09 15.47 11.87
CA GLY A 51 10.12 16.87 11.41
C GLY A 51 9.28 17.13 10.16
N PHE A 52 8.38 16.21 9.81
CA PHE A 52 7.37 16.39 8.76
C PHE A 52 5.98 16.25 9.38
N ASP A 53 5.05 17.13 8.99
CA ASP A 53 3.67 17.05 9.47
C ASP A 53 3.00 15.76 8.97
N HIS A 54 2.29 15.06 9.86
CA HIS A 54 1.63 13.78 9.61
C HIS A 54 0.53 13.86 8.54
N SER A 55 0.08 15.07 8.21
CA SER A 55 -0.82 15.37 7.09
C SER A 55 -0.17 15.16 5.71
N ASN A 56 1.16 15.26 5.63
CA ASN A 56 1.87 15.30 4.35
C ASN A 56 2.51 13.97 3.94
N TYR A 57 2.53 12.97 4.82
CA TYR A 57 3.16 11.70 4.51
C TYR A 57 2.52 10.49 5.21
N ASN A 58 2.50 9.37 4.48
CA ASN A 58 2.09 8.09 5.04
C ASN A 58 3.22 7.53 5.93
N VAL A 59 2.99 7.51 7.26
CA VAL A 59 3.95 6.95 8.22
C VAL A 59 4.02 5.42 8.14
N ILE A 60 2.88 4.80 7.81
CA ILE A 60 2.74 3.35 7.69
C ILE A 60 2.73 2.99 6.21
N ARG A 61 3.54 1.99 5.88
CA ARG A 61 3.52 1.33 4.58
C ARG A 61 2.40 0.31 4.58
N SER A 62 1.32 0.65 3.91
CA SER A 62 0.09 -0.14 3.82
C SER A 62 -0.18 -0.56 2.38
N ARG A 63 -1.25 -1.32 2.17
CA ARG A 63 -1.71 -1.70 0.83
C ARG A 63 -2.03 -0.46 -0.01
N LEU A 64 -1.63 -0.49 -1.29
CA LEU A 64 -2.09 0.49 -2.29
C LEU A 64 -3.53 0.19 -2.69
N HIS A 65 -4.35 1.23 -2.78
CA HIS A 65 -5.70 1.19 -3.32
C HIS A 65 -5.81 2.13 -4.53
N VAL A 66 -6.71 1.80 -5.45
CA VAL A 66 -6.94 2.58 -6.67
C VAL A 66 -8.42 2.77 -6.89
N ASP A 67 -8.84 4.04 -6.91
CA ASP A 67 -10.17 4.46 -7.31
C ASP A 67 -10.23 4.48 -8.84
N ILE A 68 -10.70 3.38 -9.44
CA ILE A 68 -10.69 3.20 -10.91
C ILE A 68 -11.57 4.23 -11.63
N ASP A 69 -12.63 4.70 -10.97
CA ASP A 69 -13.56 5.69 -11.53
C ASP A 69 -12.90 7.06 -11.72
N ASP A 70 -11.83 7.37 -10.97
CA ASP A 70 -11.04 8.58 -11.13
C ASP A 70 -9.77 8.38 -11.99
N CYS A 71 -9.37 7.13 -12.25
CA CYS A 71 -8.15 6.86 -13.01
C CYS A 71 -8.28 7.20 -14.51
N ILE A 72 -7.58 8.24 -14.97
CA ILE A 72 -7.56 8.68 -16.40
C ILE A 72 -6.66 7.85 -17.32
N GLY A 73 -5.98 6.81 -16.81
CA GLY A 73 -5.10 5.94 -17.62
C GLY A 73 -3.79 6.57 -18.08
N CYS A 74 -3.26 7.59 -17.39
CA CYS A 74 -2.08 8.35 -17.85
C CYS A 74 -0.72 7.62 -17.82
N LEU A 75 -0.66 6.39 -17.31
CA LEU A 75 0.55 5.55 -17.17
C LEU A 75 1.71 6.16 -16.36
N LYS A 76 1.48 7.27 -15.65
CA LYS A 76 2.53 7.93 -14.86
C LYS A 76 2.98 7.09 -13.66
N CYS A 77 2.03 6.41 -13.00
CA CYS A 77 2.31 5.56 -11.85
C CYS A 77 3.12 4.30 -12.21
N GLU A 78 2.83 3.67 -13.35
CA GLU A 78 3.61 2.56 -13.89
C GLU A 78 5.06 3.00 -14.16
N ARG A 79 5.24 4.13 -14.87
CA ARG A 79 6.59 4.65 -15.19
C ARG A 79 7.40 5.10 -13.96
N ALA A 80 6.72 5.51 -12.90
CA ALA A 80 7.37 5.93 -11.65
C ALA A 80 7.76 4.74 -10.76
N CYS A 81 7.22 3.54 -11.02
CA CYS A 81 7.47 2.38 -10.18
C CYS A 81 8.92 1.87 -10.37
N PRO A 82 9.73 1.77 -9.30
CA PRO A 82 11.12 1.32 -9.41
C PRO A 82 11.25 -0.18 -9.71
N VAL A 83 10.21 -0.96 -9.43
CA VAL A 83 10.17 -2.42 -9.58
C VAL A 83 9.19 -2.89 -10.66
N ASP A 84 8.52 -1.95 -11.34
CA ASP A 84 7.57 -2.24 -12.43
C ASP A 84 6.42 -3.21 -12.05
N CYS A 85 5.95 -3.12 -10.81
CA CYS A 85 4.90 -4.00 -10.26
C CYS A 85 3.45 -3.59 -10.62
N ILE A 86 3.27 -2.50 -11.35
CA ILE A 86 1.96 -1.98 -11.77
C ILE A 86 1.84 -2.21 -13.28
N LYS A 87 0.75 -2.84 -13.73
CA LYS A 87 0.49 -3.06 -15.16
C LYS A 87 -0.84 -2.43 -15.54
N ILE A 88 -0.79 -1.54 -16.55
CA ILE A 88 -1.94 -0.75 -16.97
C ILE A 88 -2.12 -0.87 -18.48
N ASP A 89 -3.29 -1.36 -18.90
CA ASP A 89 -3.70 -1.36 -20.30
C ASP A 89 -4.86 -0.38 -20.48
N THR A 90 -4.81 0.39 -21.56
CA THR A 90 -5.81 1.43 -21.84
C THR A 90 -6.30 1.37 -23.29
N VAL A 91 -7.58 1.68 -23.46
CA VAL A 91 -8.23 1.79 -24.77
C VAL A 91 -8.78 3.21 -24.93
N LYS A 92 -8.66 3.77 -26.14
CA LYS A 92 -9.17 5.12 -26.42
C LYS A 92 -10.69 5.11 -26.51
N VAL A 93 -11.31 6.13 -25.92
CA VAL A 93 -12.75 6.34 -25.99
C VAL A 93 -13.11 7.13 -27.25
N PRO A 94 -14.22 6.83 -27.94
CA PRO A 94 -14.71 7.60 -29.09
C PRO A 94 -14.93 9.08 -28.75
N ASN A 95 -15.58 9.35 -27.62
CA ASN A 95 -15.94 10.69 -27.18
C ASN A 95 -15.38 10.97 -25.79
N ARG A 96 -14.70 12.12 -25.62
CA ARG A 96 -14.15 12.53 -24.32
C ARG A 96 -15.24 12.97 -23.35
N GLY A 97 -15.28 12.35 -22.19
CA GLY A 97 -16.18 12.74 -21.10
C GLY A 97 -17.61 12.20 -21.19
N GLU A 98 -17.87 11.23 -22.07
CA GLU A 98 -19.14 10.51 -22.08
C GLU A 98 -19.07 9.28 -21.17
N ASP A 99 -20.09 9.09 -20.34
CA ASP A 99 -20.25 7.89 -19.54
C ASP A 99 -20.71 6.73 -20.45
N ILE A 100 -19.95 5.63 -20.48
CA ILE A 100 -20.31 4.44 -21.24
C ILE A 100 -20.77 3.38 -20.25
N HIS A 101 -22.08 3.28 -20.06
CA HIS A 101 -22.67 2.39 -19.05
C HIS A 101 -22.44 0.90 -19.35
N SER A 102 -22.32 0.50 -20.63
CA SER A 102 -22.06 -0.90 -21.02
C SER A 102 -20.72 -1.43 -20.47
N ILE A 103 -19.72 -0.57 -20.34
CA ILE A 103 -18.37 -0.91 -19.84
C ILE A 103 -18.19 -0.45 -18.39
N GLY A 104 -19.19 0.24 -17.83
CA GLY A 104 -19.07 0.90 -16.52
C GLY A 104 -17.99 1.99 -16.52
N HIS A 105 -17.77 2.66 -17.64
CA HIS A 105 -16.82 3.77 -17.75
C HIS A 105 -17.47 5.07 -17.31
N THR A 106 -16.90 5.69 -16.27
CA THR A 106 -17.21 7.07 -15.88
C THR A 106 -16.38 8.01 -16.74
N GLY A 107 -17.01 8.97 -17.40
CA GLY A 107 -16.39 9.94 -18.29
C GLY A 107 -15.82 11.16 -17.57
N ILE A 108 -16.30 11.50 -16.38
CA ILE A 108 -15.81 12.66 -15.60
C ILE A 108 -15.31 12.18 -14.23
N THR A 109 -14.08 12.57 -13.86
CA THR A 109 -13.50 12.28 -12.53
C THR A 109 -14.06 13.21 -11.45
N ALA A 110 -13.81 12.90 -10.18
CA ALA A 110 -14.15 13.77 -9.05
C ALA A 110 -13.54 15.18 -9.15
N ASN A 111 -12.36 15.32 -9.77
CA ASN A 111 -11.71 16.63 -10.01
C ASN A 111 -12.18 17.31 -11.31
N GLY A 112 -13.17 16.73 -12.01
CA GLY A 112 -13.78 17.32 -13.20
C GLY A 112 -12.99 17.11 -14.49
N THR A 113 -12.00 16.21 -14.53
CA THR A 113 -11.29 15.93 -15.79
C THR A 113 -12.09 14.97 -16.66
N LYS A 114 -12.12 15.29 -17.96
CA LYS A 114 -12.80 14.46 -18.96
C LYS A 114 -11.89 13.30 -19.36
N LYS A 115 -12.31 12.09 -19.06
CA LYS A 115 -11.61 10.87 -19.43
C LYS A 115 -11.65 10.68 -20.95
N ALA A 116 -10.47 10.38 -21.49
CA ALA A 116 -10.26 10.07 -22.90
C ALA A 116 -9.89 8.60 -23.13
N MET A 117 -9.62 7.86 -22.06
CA MET A 117 -9.19 6.47 -22.10
C MET A 117 -9.96 5.66 -21.08
N VAL A 118 -10.40 4.47 -21.49
CA VAL A 118 -10.91 3.41 -20.61
C VAL A 118 -9.72 2.57 -20.18
N VAL A 119 -9.61 2.31 -18.88
CA VAL A 119 -8.60 1.42 -18.33
C VAL A 119 -9.15 -0.01 -18.37
N SER A 120 -8.62 -0.85 -19.25
CA SER A 120 -9.03 -2.26 -19.40
C SER A 120 -8.33 -3.16 -18.37
N ARG A 121 -7.10 -2.81 -18.01
CA ARG A 121 -6.32 -3.54 -17.01
C ARG A 121 -5.66 -2.55 -16.06
N PHE A 122 -5.75 -2.84 -14.77
CA PHE A 122 -5.00 -2.13 -13.73
C PHE A 122 -4.71 -3.16 -12.64
N ASP A 123 -3.53 -3.78 -12.75
CA ASP A 123 -3.06 -4.79 -11.82
C ASP A 123 -1.90 -4.23 -11.01
N ILE A 124 -1.92 -4.44 -9.69
CA ILE A 124 -0.78 -4.19 -8.81
C ILE A 124 -0.36 -5.51 -8.19
N ASP A 125 0.87 -5.93 -8.47
CA ASP A 125 1.50 -7.05 -7.77
C ASP A 125 2.11 -6.58 -6.45
N MET A 126 1.45 -6.91 -5.33
CA MET A 126 1.93 -6.56 -3.99
C MET A 126 3.05 -7.49 -3.50
N SER A 127 3.30 -8.61 -4.19
CA SER A 127 4.45 -9.48 -3.91
C SER A 127 5.76 -8.86 -4.41
N GLU A 128 5.70 -8.00 -5.42
CA GLU A 128 6.85 -7.28 -5.99
C GLU A 128 6.97 -5.85 -5.45
N CYS A 129 5.86 -5.25 -5.01
CA CYS A 129 5.84 -3.88 -4.51
C CYS A 129 6.78 -3.68 -3.30
N CYS A 130 7.61 -2.63 -3.35
CA CYS A 130 8.50 -2.23 -2.24
C CYS A 130 7.89 -1.18 -1.30
N TYR A 131 6.60 -0.84 -1.46
CA TYR A 131 5.86 0.09 -0.60
C TYR A 131 6.54 1.47 -0.43
N CYS A 132 7.09 2.00 -1.53
CA CYS A 132 7.84 3.26 -1.52
C CYS A 132 6.99 4.53 -1.67
N ASN A 133 5.70 4.40 -1.99
CA ASN A 133 4.76 5.51 -2.24
C ASN A 133 5.10 6.42 -3.46
N LEU A 134 6.04 6.03 -4.33
CA LEU A 134 6.44 6.84 -5.48
C LEU A 134 5.39 6.90 -6.60
N CYS A 135 4.48 5.93 -6.67
CA CYS A 135 3.40 5.87 -7.67
C CYS A 135 2.25 6.85 -7.37
N VAL A 136 2.12 7.31 -6.12
CA VAL A 136 1.05 8.21 -5.67
C VAL A 136 1.34 9.65 -6.05
N TYR A 137 2.58 10.11 -5.82
CA TYR A 137 3.02 11.47 -6.11
C TYR A 137 2.78 11.98 -7.55
N PRO A 138 3.01 11.18 -8.62
CA PRO A 138 2.81 11.64 -9.99
C PRO A 138 1.34 11.55 -10.46
N CYS A 139 0.42 11.03 -9.65
CA CYS A 139 -0.97 10.86 -10.04
C CYS A 139 -1.70 12.21 -9.99
N PRO A 140 -2.18 12.75 -11.14
CA PRO A 140 -2.83 14.06 -11.18
C PRO A 140 -4.23 14.07 -10.56
N GLU A 141 -4.89 12.91 -10.51
CA GLU A 141 -6.24 12.75 -9.98
C GLU A 141 -6.26 12.22 -8.55
N GLU A 142 -5.08 11.95 -7.96
CA GLU A 142 -4.96 11.34 -6.62
C GLU A 142 -5.78 10.03 -6.48
N CYS A 143 -5.95 9.30 -7.60
CA CYS A 143 -6.77 8.09 -7.65
C CYS A 143 -6.05 6.85 -7.10
N ILE A 144 -4.71 6.86 -7.05
CA ILE A 144 -3.89 5.80 -6.44
C ILE A 144 -3.29 6.35 -5.16
N TYR A 145 -3.44 5.61 -4.07
CA TYR A 145 -2.92 6.02 -2.76
C TYR A 145 -2.62 4.80 -1.89
N MET A 146 -1.70 4.97 -0.94
CA MET A 146 -1.53 4.03 0.16
C MET A 146 -2.63 4.25 1.19
N THR A 147 -3.27 3.16 1.61
CA THR A 147 -4.37 3.17 2.58
C THR A 147 -3.92 3.68 3.95
N GLY A 148 -4.70 4.52 4.62
CA GLY A 148 -4.28 5.13 5.88
C GLY A 148 -3.43 6.40 5.75
N GLY A 149 -2.79 6.79 6.86
CA GLY A 149 -2.14 8.11 7.04
C GLY A 149 -3.07 9.27 6.66
N PRO A 150 -2.68 10.17 5.73
CA PRO A 150 -3.55 11.25 5.27
C PRO A 150 -4.76 10.79 4.47
N ASN A 151 -4.73 9.58 3.89
CA ASN A 151 -5.83 9.01 3.13
C ASN A 151 -6.74 8.10 3.98
N SER A 152 -6.64 8.17 5.31
CA SER A 152 -7.48 7.37 6.21
C SER A 152 -8.97 7.69 6.11
N GLU A 153 -9.32 8.86 5.57
CA GLU A 153 -10.73 9.24 5.30
C GLU A 153 -11.32 8.41 4.15
N LYS A 154 -10.51 8.01 3.16
CA LYS A 154 -10.95 7.17 2.05
C LYS A 154 -10.96 5.68 2.45
N HIS A 155 -9.84 5.21 2.99
CA HIS A 155 -9.69 3.80 3.40
C HIS A 155 -8.88 3.68 4.69
N GLU A 156 -9.36 2.82 5.59
CA GLU A 156 -8.66 2.42 6.81
C GLU A 156 -7.30 1.78 6.49
N ILE A 157 -6.38 1.86 7.45
CA ILE A 157 -5.04 1.32 7.29
C ILE A 157 -5.11 -0.20 7.15
N ASP A 158 -4.60 -0.73 6.04
CA ASP A 158 -4.52 -2.17 5.83
C ASP A 158 -3.07 -2.63 5.62
N TYR A 159 -2.51 -3.23 6.68
CA TYR A 159 -1.21 -3.90 6.65
C TYR A 159 -1.34 -5.42 6.88
N GLU A 160 -2.56 -5.94 7.03
CA GLU A 160 -2.86 -7.32 7.44
C GLU A 160 -3.46 -8.12 6.27
N PHE A 161 -3.03 -7.86 5.04
CA PHE A 161 -3.57 -8.46 3.82
C PHE A 161 -2.82 -9.72 3.36
N SER A 162 -2.27 -10.50 4.29
CA SER A 162 -1.56 -11.74 3.96
C SER A 162 -2.48 -12.75 3.25
N GLN A 163 -1.94 -13.44 2.25
CA GLN A 163 -2.65 -14.46 1.46
C GLN A 163 -1.91 -15.79 1.49
N TYR A 164 -2.61 -16.88 1.22
CA TYR A 164 -2.03 -18.23 1.17
C TYR A 164 -1.30 -18.51 -0.14
N ASP A 165 -1.86 -18.07 -1.27
CA ASP A 165 -1.22 -18.14 -2.59
C ASP A 165 -0.61 -16.78 -2.94
N ARG A 166 0.52 -16.79 -3.65
CA ARG A 166 1.13 -15.59 -4.25
C ARG A 166 0.20 -14.95 -5.28
N ASN A 167 -0.58 -15.74 -6.02
CA ASN A 167 -1.48 -15.20 -7.04
C ASN A 167 -2.56 -14.28 -6.46
N ASP A 168 -2.95 -14.49 -5.21
CA ASP A 168 -3.94 -13.68 -4.50
C ASP A 168 -3.37 -12.32 -4.03
N LEU A 169 -2.06 -12.12 -4.13
CA LEU A 169 -1.40 -10.81 -3.90
C LEU A 169 -1.38 -9.91 -5.13
N ILE A 170 -1.95 -10.38 -6.26
CA ILE A 170 -2.14 -9.59 -7.47
C ILE A 170 -3.52 -8.95 -7.41
N PHE A 171 -3.55 -7.68 -7.02
CA PHE A 171 -4.80 -6.92 -6.88
C PHE A 171 -5.18 -6.31 -8.23
N ARG A 172 -6.40 -6.62 -8.68
CA ARG A 172 -6.94 -6.13 -9.95
C ARG A 172 -8.03 -5.11 -9.66
N PHE A 173 -7.82 -3.88 -10.08
CA PHE A 173 -8.73 -2.75 -9.83
C PHE A 173 -9.58 -2.38 -11.06
N ALA A 174 -9.13 -2.77 -12.26
CA ALA A 174 -9.91 -2.56 -13.48
C ALA A 174 -11.16 -3.45 -13.51
N LYS A 175 -12.24 -2.91 -14.07
CA LYS A 175 -13.47 -3.66 -14.35
C LYS A 175 -13.16 -4.66 -15.47
N LYS A 176 -13.62 -5.90 -15.36
CA LYS A 176 -13.44 -6.91 -16.41
C LYS A 176 -14.30 -6.51 -17.61
N VAL A 177 -13.66 -6.06 -18.67
CA VAL A 177 -14.33 -5.74 -19.94
C VAL A 177 -14.04 -6.87 -20.92
N SER A 178 -15.05 -7.34 -21.64
CA SER A 178 -14.86 -8.29 -22.73
C SER A 178 -14.32 -7.60 -23.99
N ASP A 179 -13.56 -8.34 -24.81
CA ASP A 179 -13.01 -7.78 -26.06
C ASP A 179 -14.12 -7.28 -27.00
N GLU A 180 -15.28 -7.96 -27.02
CA GLU A 180 -16.46 -7.55 -27.78
C GLU A 180 -17.02 -6.20 -27.32
N GLU A 181 -17.05 -5.94 -26.02
CA GLU A 181 -17.50 -4.66 -25.46
C GLU A 181 -16.49 -3.54 -25.79
N ILE A 182 -15.19 -3.84 -25.76
CA ILE A 182 -14.13 -2.91 -26.17
C ILE A 182 -14.27 -2.55 -27.66
N GLU A 183 -14.50 -3.54 -28.52
CA GLU A 183 -14.75 -3.34 -29.95
C GLU A 183 -16.04 -2.54 -30.20
N SER A 184 -17.10 -2.79 -29.43
CA SER A 184 -18.35 -2.02 -29.54
C SER A 184 -18.17 -0.54 -29.18
N ALA A 185 -17.33 -0.22 -28.19
CA ALA A 185 -17.01 1.15 -27.84
C ALA A 185 -16.09 1.82 -28.87
N THR A 186 -15.20 1.06 -29.51
CA THR A 186 -14.24 1.58 -30.49
C THR A 186 -14.88 1.75 -31.88
N SER A 187 -15.77 0.85 -32.30
CA SER A 187 -16.46 0.92 -33.61
C SER A 187 -17.37 2.15 -33.76
N ILE A 188 -17.92 2.66 -32.66
CA ILE A 188 -18.65 3.95 -32.65
C ILE A 188 -17.73 5.14 -33.03
N SER A 189 -16.41 5.01 -32.86
CA SER A 189 -15.46 6.08 -33.23
C SER A 189 -15.20 6.16 -34.73
N SER A 190 -15.15 5.03 -35.43
CA SER A 190 -14.85 5.00 -36.88
C SER A 190 -15.97 5.58 -37.76
N GLU A 191 -17.22 5.57 -37.29
CA GLU A 191 -18.36 6.13 -38.02
C GLU A 191 -18.58 7.64 -37.78
N ARG A 192 -17.95 8.22 -36.74
CA ARG A 192 -18.12 9.64 -36.39
C ARG A 192 -17.01 10.56 -36.90
N GLU A 193 -15.89 9.98 -37.36
CA GLU A 193 -14.77 10.72 -37.96
C GLU A 193 -14.81 10.78 -39.51
N SER A 194 -15.88 10.27 -40.14
CA SER A 194 -16.14 10.34 -41.59
C SER A 194 -17.24 11.34 -41.96
#